data_AF-A0A7V6L1A6-F1
#
_entry.id   AF-A0A7V6L1A6-F1
#
_cell.length_a   1.000
_cell.length_b   1.000
_cell.length_c   1.000
_cell.angle_alpha   90.00
_cell.angle_beta   90.00
_cell.angle_gamma   90.00
#
_symmetry.space_group_name_H-M   'P 1'
#
loop_
_entity.id
_entity.type
_entity.pdbx_description
1 polymer ?
#
loop_
_entity_poly.entity_id
_entity_poly.type
_entity_poly.pdbx_seq_one_letter_code
_entity_poly.pdbx_strand_id
1 'polypeptide(L)'
;MYEYTRKNKLGLGSILLIMLFIFSIIGLAVLFFINKGKFWDILPITSIVIIILSLIFAIFNMARRAEGGFIFILFFIIFLAGLVISSIFGPFALSRNAQKAIDSGDYSTAIDNYNEIIENYSTGKYYGDSLKGITAAYRKTDDHENTVKYINLSIEQGIIDKDALEVKNILAESYAKIAQKAYDEKNYEKSAVNFVLAINIFKEITTEFPSSDEAFISSYKIPDYLFKTAESHINTGNYLQSIDLLNELIEQYHESELVSKAKKLIFESYMKEIKALIEDGRYKEALDEYRLAQNIALKNNTDVSANIYDESIYSKIPPDILSEYAISLTLDKKYEDAIHVFDYIFINYPDSSEKIAGYYSACKIETIKTMTFIPLPEIIYRFNIRDEINFQLDISNNTGSVINVYFYGNTGEIYKINPKTKAEIIISADSYEIAVEYDDSNDIRHYGEFVFEAGKRYMQIFAPAVLE
;
A
#
# COMPACT_ATOMS: atom_id res chain seq x y z
N MET A 1 10.49 52.62 89.03
CA MET A 1 11.65 52.85 88.15
C MET A 1 11.68 51.69 87.16
N TYR A 2 11.09 51.85 85.97
CA TYR A 2 11.09 50.78 84.98
C TYR A 2 12.44 50.82 84.26
N GLU A 3 13.31 49.85 84.54
CA GLU A 3 14.52 49.64 83.76
C GLU A 3 14.12 49.28 82.33
N TYR A 4 14.33 50.22 81.41
CA TYR A 4 14.31 49.95 79.98
C TYR A 4 15.47 49.00 79.68
N THR A 5 15.17 47.70 79.71
CA THR A 5 16.10 46.64 79.34
C THR A 5 16.51 46.87 77.88
N ARG A 6 17.78 47.20 77.70
CA ARG A 6 18.41 47.54 76.42
C ARG A 6 18.10 46.42 75.42
N LYS A 7 17.37 46.73 74.35
CA LYS A 7 17.10 45.78 73.26
C LYS A 7 18.44 45.26 72.73
N ASN A 8 18.61 43.94 72.74
CA ASN A 8 19.82 43.31 72.23
C ASN A 8 19.89 43.48 70.70
N LYS A 9 21.06 43.90 70.20
CA LYS A 9 21.33 44.00 68.77
C LYS A 9 21.19 42.60 68.12
N LEU A 10 20.75 42.57 66.86
CA LEU A 10 20.70 41.36 66.04
C LEU A 10 22.05 40.65 66.05
N GLY A 11 22.05 39.36 66.39
CA GLY A 11 23.27 38.54 66.35
C GLY A 11 23.72 38.32 64.90
N LEU A 12 25.04 38.18 64.70
CA LEU A 12 25.65 37.92 63.38
C LEU A 12 24.99 36.74 62.65
N GLY A 13 24.65 35.66 63.39
CA GLY A 13 23.97 34.49 62.83
C GLY A 13 22.58 34.79 62.27
N SER A 14 21.82 35.70 62.88
CA SER A 14 20.50 36.09 62.36
C SER A 14 20.60 36.94 61.11
N ILE A 15 21.63 37.80 60.99
CA ILE A 15 21.89 38.58 59.77
C ILE A 15 22.25 37.66 58.60
N LEU A 16 23.11 36.68 58.84
CA LEU A 16 23.51 35.69 57.83
C LEU A 16 22.29 34.91 57.32
N LEU A 17 21.38 34.53 58.22
CA LEU A 17 20.17 33.78 57.86
C LEU A 17 19.16 34.62 57.09
N ILE A 18 19.03 35.91 57.43
CA ILE A 18 18.21 36.86 56.66
C ILE A 18 18.76 36.98 55.23
N MET A 19 20.08 37.13 55.08
CA MET A 19 20.70 37.15 53.74
C MET A 19 20.44 35.85 52.98
N LEU A 20 20.58 34.70 53.64
CA LEU A 20 20.30 33.40 53.03
C LEU A 20 18.85 33.29 52.55
N PHE A 21 17.87 33.73 53.33
CA PHE A 21 16.46 33.71 52.91
C PHE A 21 16.18 34.66 51.75
N ILE A 22 16.80 35.84 51.73
CA ILE A 22 16.70 36.76 50.58
C ILE A 22 17.27 36.09 49.33
N PHE A 23 18.46 35.47 49.43
CA PHE A 23 19.04 34.74 48.30
C PHE A 23 18.18 33.55 47.86
N SER A 24 17.53 32.84 48.77
CA SER A 24 16.58 31.77 48.42
C SER A 24 15.36 32.31 47.66
N ILE A 25 14.81 33.46 48.05
CA ILE A 25 13.71 34.11 47.32
C ILE A 25 14.17 34.52 45.92
N ILE A 26 15.34 35.16 45.81
CA ILE A 26 15.92 35.55 44.51
C ILE A 26 16.16 34.30 43.65
N GLY A 27 16.73 33.24 44.22
CA GLY A 27 16.98 31.98 43.52
C GLY A 27 15.70 31.32 43.03
N LEU A 28 14.65 31.29 43.85
CA LEU A 28 13.33 30.79 43.45
C LEU A 28 12.69 31.67 42.36
N ALA A 29 12.81 32.99 42.45
CA ALA A 29 12.31 33.90 41.42
C ALA A 29 13.04 33.68 40.08
N VAL A 30 14.37 33.58 40.11
CA VAL A 30 15.16 33.26 38.92
C VAL A 30 14.77 31.89 38.35
N LEU A 31 14.61 30.88 39.20
CA LEU A 31 14.18 29.54 38.79
C LEU A 31 12.78 29.56 38.16
N PHE A 32 11.84 30.36 38.68
CA PHE A 32 10.52 30.52 38.08
C PHE A 32 10.57 31.04 36.64
N PHE A 33 11.48 31.99 36.34
CA PHE A 33 11.64 32.53 35.00
C PHE A 33 12.40 31.60 34.05
N ILE A 34 13.39 30.86 34.56
CA ILE A 34 14.23 29.97 33.73
C ILE A 34 13.55 28.61 33.50
N ASN A 35 12.91 28.07 34.53
CA ASN A 35 12.37 26.71 34.53
C ASN A 35 11.16 26.60 35.47
N LYS A 36 9.98 26.91 34.91
CA LYS A 36 8.70 26.85 35.65
C LYS A 36 8.42 25.48 36.27
N GLY A 37 8.73 24.39 35.56
CA GLY A 37 8.50 23.02 36.06
C GLY A 37 9.30 22.72 37.33
N LYS A 38 10.62 22.90 37.27
CA LYS A 38 11.51 22.70 38.43
C LYS A 38 11.23 23.68 39.56
N PHE A 39 10.80 24.91 39.26
CA PHE A 39 10.37 25.85 40.29
C PHE A 39 9.26 25.26 41.15
N TRP A 40 8.20 24.74 40.52
CA TRP A 40 7.08 24.17 41.26
C TRP A 40 7.43 22.88 42.00
N ASP A 41 8.44 22.14 41.55
CA ASP A 41 8.94 20.96 42.28
C ASP A 41 9.77 21.34 43.50
N ILE A 42 10.59 22.39 43.39
CA ILE A 42 11.52 22.83 44.43
C ILE A 42 10.83 23.72 45.46
N LEU A 43 9.78 24.46 45.07
CA LEU A 43 9.08 25.41 45.92
C LEU A 43 8.53 24.77 47.21
N PRO A 44 7.81 23.63 47.21
CA PRO A 44 7.37 22.97 48.44
C PRO A 44 8.52 22.57 49.36
N ILE A 45 9.58 21.96 48.81
CA ILE A 45 10.74 21.48 49.56
C ILE A 45 11.43 22.65 50.25
N THR A 46 11.75 23.70 49.47
CA THR A 46 12.39 24.92 49.98
C THR A 46 11.51 25.62 51.01
N SER A 47 10.21 25.68 50.78
CA SER A 47 9.26 26.30 51.71
C SER A 47 9.22 25.56 53.04
N ILE A 48 9.15 24.22 53.06
CA ILE A 48 9.14 23.44 54.31
C ILE A 48 10.41 23.71 55.14
N VAL A 49 11.59 23.67 54.50
CA VAL A 49 12.86 23.93 55.18
C VAL A 49 12.90 25.33 55.78
N ILE A 50 12.50 26.35 55.00
CA ILE A 50 12.52 27.75 55.46
C ILE A 50 11.47 28.00 56.54
N ILE A 51 10.29 27.38 56.46
CA ILE A 51 9.23 27.46 57.49
C ILE A 51 9.77 26.92 58.83
N ILE A 52 10.39 25.73 58.84
CA ILE A 52 10.95 25.12 60.06
C ILE A 52 12.04 26.01 60.66
N LEU A 53 13.01 26.45 59.84
CA LEU A 53 14.08 27.32 60.30
C LEU A 53 13.52 28.66 60.82
N SER A 54 12.62 29.29 60.06
CA SER A 54 12.00 30.55 60.45
C SER A 54 11.27 30.45 61.79
N LEU A 55 10.56 29.35 62.04
CA LEU A 55 9.86 29.12 63.31
C LEU A 55 10.85 29.00 64.48
N ILE A 56 11.91 28.21 64.33
CA ILE A 56 12.96 28.05 65.36
C ILE A 56 13.60 29.41 65.68
N PHE A 57 13.98 30.18 64.65
CA PHE A 57 14.62 31.48 64.84
C PHE A 57 13.66 32.56 65.35
N ALA A 58 12.38 32.51 65.00
CA ALA A 58 11.36 33.39 65.57
C ALA A 58 11.25 33.15 67.08
N ILE A 59 11.08 31.88 67.51
CA ILE A 59 11.00 31.51 68.93
C ILE A 59 12.27 31.94 69.67
N PHE A 60 13.45 31.62 69.13
CA PHE A 60 14.73 31.96 69.77
C PHE A 60 14.94 33.47 69.90
N ASN A 61 14.68 34.26 68.85
CA ASN A 61 14.86 35.71 68.91
C ASN A 61 13.82 36.40 69.79
N MET A 62 12.58 35.91 69.81
CA MET A 62 11.54 36.40 70.72
C MET A 62 11.87 36.11 72.19
N ALA A 63 12.35 34.90 72.50
CA ALA A 63 12.80 34.55 73.84
C ALA A 63 13.95 35.46 74.33
N ARG A 64 14.82 35.90 73.42
CA ARG A 64 15.91 36.86 73.70
C ARG A 64 15.50 38.34 73.62
N ARG A 65 14.21 38.63 73.39
CA ARG A 65 13.65 39.99 73.21
C ARG A 65 14.36 40.80 72.10
N ALA A 66 14.84 40.14 71.05
CA ALA A 66 15.46 40.78 69.90
C ALA A 66 14.41 41.13 68.84
N GLU A 67 14.54 42.31 68.22
CA GLU A 67 13.59 42.79 67.18
C GLU A 67 13.58 41.90 65.92
N GLY A 68 14.63 41.12 65.69
CA GLY A 68 14.74 40.19 64.57
C GLY A 68 13.67 39.09 64.52
N GLY A 69 13.00 38.80 65.63
CA GLY A 69 11.95 37.77 65.67
C GLY A 69 10.80 38.04 64.70
N PHE A 70 10.43 39.30 64.49
CA PHE A 70 9.36 39.69 63.56
C PHE A 70 9.72 39.41 62.09
N ILE A 71 10.98 39.58 61.71
CA ILE A 71 11.46 39.29 60.36
C ILE A 71 11.32 37.80 60.05
N PHE A 72 11.64 36.94 61.01
CA PHE A 72 11.47 35.48 60.85
C PHE A 72 10.00 35.06 60.78
N ILE A 73 9.09 35.73 61.50
CA ILE A 73 7.64 35.52 61.33
C ILE A 73 7.19 35.91 59.92
N LEU A 74 7.68 37.02 59.38
CA LEU A 74 7.34 37.42 58.02
C LEU A 74 7.79 36.36 57.00
N PHE A 75 9.02 35.86 57.11
CA PHE A 75 9.48 34.76 56.25
C PHE A 75 8.63 33.50 56.42
N PHE A 76 8.28 33.13 57.64
CA PHE A 76 7.37 32.02 57.90
C PHE A 76 6.05 32.17 57.14
N ILE A 77 5.41 33.35 57.20
CA ILE A 77 4.14 33.62 56.51
C ILE A 77 4.31 33.55 54.98
N ILE A 78 5.37 34.15 54.43
CA ILE A 78 5.63 34.16 52.97
C ILE A 78 5.80 32.73 52.44
N PHE A 79 6.63 31.91 53.08
CA PHE A 79 6.87 30.55 52.62
C PHE A 79 5.68 29.61 52.91
N LEU A 80 4.91 29.87 53.97
CA LEU A 80 3.64 29.18 54.19
C LEU A 80 2.65 29.49 53.05
N ALA A 81 2.54 30.76 52.64
CA ALA A 81 1.72 31.15 51.49
C ALA A 81 2.23 30.50 50.20
N GLY A 82 3.54 30.46 49.97
CA GLY A 82 4.15 29.77 48.83
C GLY A 82 3.81 28.28 48.77
N LEU A 83 3.82 27.60 49.92
CA LEU A 83 3.44 26.19 50.03
C LEU A 83 1.95 25.96 49.70
N VAL A 84 1.07 26.83 50.21
CA VAL A 84 -0.37 26.78 49.91
C VAL A 84 -0.62 27.04 48.42
N ILE A 85 0.02 28.06 47.86
CA ILE A 85 -0.08 28.39 46.42
C ILE A 85 0.37 27.21 45.57
N SER A 86 1.48 26.55 45.93
CA SER A 86 1.95 25.35 45.23
C SER A 86 0.95 24.19 45.25
N SER A 87 0.14 24.11 46.30
CA SER A 87 -0.87 23.06 46.46
C SER A 87 -2.16 23.32 45.69
N ILE A 88 -2.36 24.57 45.22
CA ILE A 88 -3.59 25.01 44.54
C ILE A 88 -3.34 25.29 43.05
N PHE A 89 -2.22 25.93 42.71
CA PHE A 89 -1.94 26.45 41.36
C PHE A 89 -0.80 25.73 40.63
N GLY A 90 -0.09 24.83 41.31
CA GLY A 90 1.04 24.10 40.74
C GLY A 90 0.63 22.85 39.93
N PRO A 91 1.59 22.23 39.22
CA PRO A 91 1.40 20.98 38.49
C PRO A 91 0.90 19.83 39.38
N PHE A 92 1.16 19.86 40.68
CA PHE A 92 0.58 18.90 41.63
C PHE A 92 -0.96 18.99 41.69
N ALA A 93 -1.50 20.20 41.74
CA ALA A 93 -2.94 20.42 41.81
C ALA A 93 -3.62 19.98 40.51
N LEU A 94 -3.01 20.35 39.37
CA LEU A 94 -3.46 19.93 38.04
C LEU A 94 -3.43 18.42 37.89
N SER A 95 -2.33 17.75 38.26
CA SER A 95 -2.19 16.29 38.15
C SER A 95 -3.22 15.57 39.04
N ARG A 96 -3.44 16.05 40.27
CA ARG A 96 -4.48 15.50 41.16
C ARG A 96 -5.88 15.70 40.60
N ASN A 97 -6.16 16.86 40.02
CA ASN A 97 -7.47 17.14 39.41
C ASN A 97 -7.68 16.29 38.16
N ALA A 98 -6.65 16.11 37.34
CA ALA A 98 -6.69 15.25 36.17
C ALA A 98 -6.98 13.79 36.56
N GLN A 99 -6.29 13.26 37.58
CA GLN A 99 -6.55 11.90 38.06
C GLN A 99 -7.97 11.73 38.60
N LYS A 100 -8.48 12.70 39.38
CA LYS A 100 -9.88 12.67 39.83
C LYS A 100 -10.87 12.67 38.67
N ALA A 101 -10.56 13.44 37.62
CA ALA A 101 -11.38 13.51 36.42
C ALA A 101 -11.36 12.17 35.64
N ILE A 102 -10.20 11.50 35.55
CA ILE A 102 -10.11 10.12 35.04
C ILE A 102 -10.97 9.17 35.86
N ASP A 103 -10.86 9.21 37.19
CA ASP A 103 -11.59 8.31 38.08
C ASP A 103 -13.12 8.53 37.99
N SER A 104 -13.56 9.76 37.68
CA SER A 104 -14.97 10.09 37.48
C SER A 104 -15.45 9.91 36.03
N GLY A 105 -14.58 9.53 35.09
CA GLY A 105 -14.89 9.41 33.67
C GLY A 105 -15.05 10.74 32.92
N ASP A 106 -14.64 11.86 33.52
CA ASP A 106 -14.61 13.18 32.88
C ASP A 106 -13.28 13.36 32.14
N TYR A 107 -13.17 12.70 30.99
CA TYR A 107 -11.94 12.69 30.22
C TYR A 107 -11.60 14.07 29.62
N SER A 108 -12.58 14.94 29.35
CA SER A 108 -12.33 16.29 28.84
C SER A 108 -11.56 17.11 29.88
N THR A 109 -12.04 17.13 31.13
CA THR A 109 -11.34 17.84 32.21
C THR A 109 -9.97 17.22 32.50
N ALA A 110 -9.83 15.89 32.38
CA ALA A 110 -8.52 15.25 32.52
C ALA A 110 -7.54 15.71 31.44
N ILE A 111 -7.98 15.74 30.18
CA ILE A 111 -7.18 16.19 29.02
C ILE A 111 -6.72 17.63 29.21
N ASP A 112 -7.63 18.54 29.58
CA ASP A 112 -7.30 19.95 29.78
C ASP A 112 -6.22 20.14 30.86
N ASN A 113 -6.38 19.47 32.01
CA ASN A 113 -5.41 19.55 33.10
C ASN A 113 -4.05 18.92 32.73
N TYR A 114 -4.03 17.81 31.99
CA TYR A 114 -2.77 17.21 31.53
C TYR A 114 -2.08 18.06 30.46
N ASN A 115 -2.84 18.65 29.52
CA ASN A 115 -2.30 19.56 28.51
C ASN A 115 -1.64 20.79 29.18
N GLU A 116 -2.29 21.38 30.18
CA GLU A 116 -1.73 22.48 30.95
C GLU A 116 -0.36 22.10 31.58
N ILE A 117 -0.20 20.86 32.05
CA ILE A 117 1.08 20.36 32.58
C ILE A 117 2.12 20.19 31.47
N ILE A 118 1.72 19.59 30.34
CA ILE A 118 2.60 19.32 29.21
C ILE A 118 3.13 20.62 28.60
N GLU A 119 2.27 21.62 28.43
CA GLU A 119 2.61 22.89 27.80
C GLU A 119 3.42 23.81 28.72
N ASN A 120 3.03 23.93 30.01
CA ASN A 120 3.61 24.92 30.91
C ASN A 120 4.68 24.38 31.87
N TYR A 121 4.74 23.05 32.07
CA TYR A 121 5.58 22.41 33.09
C TYR A 121 6.39 21.21 32.57
N SER A 122 6.89 21.29 31.33
CA SER A 122 7.58 20.19 30.62
C SER A 122 8.84 19.60 31.28
N THR A 123 9.39 20.28 32.27
CA THR A 123 10.58 19.87 33.02
C THR A 123 10.29 19.51 34.48
N GLY A 124 9.00 19.55 34.87
CA GLY A 124 8.54 19.19 36.20
C GLY A 124 8.33 17.69 36.34
N LYS A 125 8.34 17.18 37.58
CA LYS A 125 8.22 15.75 37.89
C LYS A 125 6.92 15.11 37.42
N TYR A 126 5.85 15.90 37.24
CA TYR A 126 4.54 15.42 36.79
C TYR A 126 4.41 15.30 35.27
N TYR A 127 5.40 15.78 34.51
CA TYR A 127 5.35 15.79 33.05
C TYR A 127 5.20 14.38 32.46
N GLY A 128 6.04 13.45 32.92
CA GLY A 128 6.02 12.06 32.42
C GLY A 128 4.69 11.35 32.70
N ASP A 129 4.18 11.48 33.92
CA ASP A 129 2.89 10.91 34.30
C ASP A 129 1.73 11.56 33.53
N SER A 130 1.83 12.85 33.22
CA SER A 130 0.82 13.56 32.44
C SER A 130 0.78 13.10 31.00
N LEU A 131 1.93 12.82 30.39
CA LEU A 131 2.00 12.25 29.04
C LEU A 131 1.39 10.83 28.96
N LYS A 132 1.58 10.01 29.99
CA LYS A 132 0.90 8.70 30.12
C LYS A 132 -0.60 8.87 30.33
N GLY A 133 -0.99 9.76 31.25
CA GLY A 133 -2.38 10.01 31.62
C GLY A 133 -3.21 10.58 30.47
N ILE A 134 -2.67 11.53 29.70
CA ILE A 134 -3.37 12.15 28.58
C ILE A 134 -3.59 11.17 27.43
N THR A 135 -2.62 10.30 27.17
CA THR A 135 -2.74 9.21 26.19
C THR A 135 -3.91 8.30 26.55
N ALA A 136 -3.99 7.88 27.81
CA ALA A 136 -5.09 7.04 28.29
C ALA A 136 -6.45 7.75 28.18
N ALA A 137 -6.49 9.05 28.45
CA ALA A 137 -7.70 9.87 28.34
C ALA A 137 -8.20 9.96 26.89
N TYR A 138 -7.33 10.31 25.93
CA TYR A 138 -7.70 10.39 24.51
C TYR A 138 -8.15 9.03 23.94
N ARG A 139 -7.54 7.93 24.40
CA ARG A 139 -7.98 6.58 24.03
C ARG A 139 -9.41 6.30 24.50
N LYS A 140 -9.85 6.86 25.63
CA LYS A 140 -11.21 6.68 26.15
C LYS A 140 -12.25 7.59 25.48
N THR A 141 -11.81 8.61 24.75
CA THR A 141 -12.68 9.50 23.97
C THR A 141 -12.69 9.17 22.48
N ASP A 142 -12.13 8.03 22.07
CA ASP A 142 -11.94 7.62 20.66
C ASP A 142 -11.18 8.66 19.81
N ASP A 143 -10.37 9.51 20.43
CA ASP A 143 -9.50 10.47 19.73
C ASP A 143 -8.15 9.81 19.44
N HIS A 144 -8.16 8.97 18.40
CA HIS A 144 -6.99 8.18 18.02
C HIS A 144 -5.84 9.03 17.46
N GLU A 145 -6.12 10.19 16.86
CA GLU A 145 -5.07 11.08 16.35
C GLU A 145 -4.25 11.67 17.49
N ASN A 146 -4.91 12.21 18.52
CA ASN A 146 -4.22 12.69 19.70
C ASN A 146 -3.59 11.53 20.50
N THR A 147 -4.21 10.36 20.55
CA THR A 147 -3.61 9.16 21.17
C THR A 147 -2.24 8.85 20.55
N VAL A 148 -2.15 8.76 19.22
CA VAL A 148 -0.89 8.52 18.50
C VAL A 148 0.12 9.64 18.77
N LYS A 149 -0.31 10.91 18.69
CA LYS A 149 0.54 12.08 18.93
C LYS A 149 1.23 12.01 20.30
N TYR A 150 0.47 11.78 21.38
CA TYR A 150 1.03 11.78 22.74
C TYR A 150 1.80 10.50 23.09
N ILE A 151 1.49 9.36 22.45
CA ILE A 151 2.34 8.15 22.55
C ILE A 151 3.70 8.40 21.93
N ASN A 152 3.74 8.90 20.69
CA ASN A 152 5.00 9.17 20.00
C ASN A 152 5.83 10.19 20.77
N LEU A 153 5.21 11.26 21.29
CA LEU A 153 5.89 12.21 22.16
C LEU A 153 6.45 11.53 23.43
N SER A 154 5.70 10.62 24.05
CA SER A 154 6.17 9.87 25.23
C SER A 154 7.37 8.96 24.92
N ILE A 155 7.38 8.34 23.74
CA ILE A 155 8.48 7.52 23.23
C ILE A 155 9.72 8.40 22.99
N GLU A 156 9.57 9.53 22.29
CA GLU A 156 10.67 10.46 22.00
C GLU A 156 11.34 11.00 23.26
N GLN A 157 10.56 11.19 24.33
CA GLN A 157 11.05 11.63 25.64
C GLN A 157 11.60 10.48 26.51
N GLY A 158 11.60 9.24 26.02
CA GLY A 158 12.07 8.06 26.75
C GLY A 158 11.21 7.69 27.97
N ILE A 159 9.95 8.13 28.01
CA ILE A 159 9.00 7.90 29.12
C ILE A 159 8.31 6.55 28.97
N ILE A 160 8.10 6.13 27.72
CA ILE A 160 7.46 4.87 27.33
C ILE A 160 8.43 4.13 26.39
N ASP A 161 8.53 2.83 26.59
CA ASP A 161 9.30 1.95 25.70
C ASP A 161 8.50 1.68 24.42
N LYS A 162 9.08 2.01 23.25
CA LYS A 162 8.47 1.78 21.95
C LYS A 162 8.25 0.29 21.67
N ASP A 163 9.15 -0.56 22.18
CA ASP A 163 9.16 -1.99 21.87
C ASP A 163 8.24 -2.79 22.80
N ALA A 164 7.62 -2.14 23.79
CA ALA A 164 6.63 -2.76 24.64
C ALA A 164 5.37 -3.16 23.84
N LEU A 165 4.94 -4.42 24.00
CA LEU A 165 3.75 -4.97 23.34
C LEU A 165 2.50 -4.10 23.49
N GLU A 166 2.23 -3.59 24.70
CA GLU A 166 1.08 -2.72 24.96
C GLU A 166 1.10 -1.46 24.08
N VAL A 167 2.28 -0.87 23.89
CA VAL A 167 2.47 0.37 23.12
C VAL A 167 2.29 0.11 21.64
N LYS A 168 2.89 -0.98 21.12
CA LYS A 168 2.67 -1.42 19.74
C LYS A 168 1.18 -1.67 19.47
N ASN A 169 0.50 -2.37 20.38
CA ASN A 169 -0.91 -2.66 20.21
C ASN A 169 -1.77 -1.38 20.19
N ILE A 170 -1.54 -0.43 21.12
CA ILE A 170 -2.30 0.84 21.13
C ILE A 170 -2.06 1.64 19.85
N LEU A 171 -0.82 1.72 19.36
CA LEU A 171 -0.50 2.43 18.11
C LEU A 171 -1.18 1.77 16.92
N ALA A 172 -1.06 0.45 16.77
CA ALA A 172 -1.65 -0.30 15.66
C ALA A 172 -3.17 -0.15 15.62
N GLU A 173 -3.84 -0.28 16.77
CA GLU A 173 -5.28 -0.08 16.87
C GLU A 173 -5.71 1.36 16.57
N SER A 174 -4.95 2.34 17.06
CA SER A 174 -5.25 3.75 16.80
C SER A 174 -5.11 4.09 15.31
N TYR A 175 -4.02 3.64 14.67
CA TYR A 175 -3.85 3.83 13.22
C TYR A 175 -4.96 3.13 12.42
N ALA A 176 -5.32 1.89 12.78
CA ALA A 176 -6.41 1.19 12.10
C ALA A 176 -7.76 1.93 12.23
N LYS A 177 -8.04 2.54 13.39
CA LYS A 177 -9.27 3.33 13.61
C LYS A 177 -9.27 4.64 12.82
N ILE A 178 -8.14 5.34 12.78
CA ILE A 178 -7.98 6.53 11.92
C ILE A 178 -8.18 6.14 10.45
N ALA A 179 -7.59 5.02 10.03
CA ALA A 179 -7.68 4.51 8.66
C ALA A 179 -9.12 4.14 8.27
N GLN A 180 -9.84 3.46 9.16
CA GLN A 180 -11.23 3.08 8.94
C GLN A 180 -12.14 4.30 8.84
N LYS A 181 -12.00 5.28 9.74
CA LYS A 181 -12.76 6.54 9.66
C LYS A 181 -12.50 7.26 8.34
N ALA A 182 -11.24 7.36 7.92
CA ALA A 182 -10.87 7.96 6.65
C ALA A 182 -11.43 7.17 5.45
N TYR A 183 -11.45 5.84 5.52
CA TYR A 183 -12.05 4.97 4.51
C TYR A 183 -13.55 5.25 4.35
N ASP A 184 -14.27 5.32 5.46
CA ASP A 184 -15.72 5.58 5.49
C ASP A 184 -16.05 6.99 4.96
N GLU A 185 -15.17 7.96 5.23
CA GLU A 185 -15.22 9.33 4.69
C GLU A 185 -14.74 9.44 3.24
N LYS A 186 -14.32 8.33 2.62
CA LYS A 186 -13.73 8.25 1.26
C LYS A 186 -12.43 9.05 1.08
N ASN A 187 -11.75 9.37 2.18
CA ASN A 187 -10.39 9.89 2.16
C ASN A 187 -9.41 8.73 2.03
N TYR A 188 -9.36 8.16 0.83
CA TYR A 188 -8.61 6.93 0.55
C TYR A 188 -7.10 7.08 0.70
N GLU A 189 -6.54 8.26 0.42
CA GLU A 189 -5.10 8.53 0.61
C GLU A 189 -4.73 8.42 2.10
N LYS A 190 -5.45 9.14 2.97
CA LYS A 190 -5.24 9.06 4.42
C LYS A 190 -5.52 7.66 4.95
N SER A 191 -6.54 6.99 4.42
CA SER A 191 -6.88 5.62 4.80
C SER A 191 -5.74 4.65 4.50
N ALA A 192 -5.22 4.64 3.27
CA ALA A 192 -4.14 3.76 2.85
C ALA A 192 -2.90 3.93 3.74
N VAL A 193 -2.46 5.17 3.96
CA VAL A 193 -1.28 5.47 4.80
C VAL A 193 -1.44 4.92 6.21
N ASN A 194 -2.60 5.14 6.85
CA ASN A 194 -2.81 4.70 8.23
C ASN A 194 -3.00 3.18 8.34
N PHE A 195 -3.65 2.52 7.36
CA PHE A 195 -3.72 1.06 7.37
C PHE A 195 -2.34 0.43 7.18
N VAL A 196 -1.47 0.95 6.30
CA VAL A 196 -0.09 0.45 6.14
C VAL A 196 0.68 0.55 7.46
N LEU A 197 0.58 1.68 8.17
CA LEU A 197 1.21 1.84 9.49
C LEU A 197 0.68 0.82 10.49
N ALA A 198 -0.64 0.60 10.53
CA ALA A 198 -1.24 -0.41 11.40
C ALA A 198 -0.77 -1.83 11.06
N ILE A 199 -0.78 -2.21 9.79
CA ILE A 199 -0.37 -3.53 9.29
C ILE A 199 1.09 -3.82 9.67
N ASN A 200 1.99 -2.85 9.47
CA ASN A 200 3.40 -3.02 9.81
C ASN A 200 3.59 -3.29 11.30
N ILE A 201 2.92 -2.54 12.17
CA ILE A 201 3.01 -2.76 13.62
C ILE A 201 2.37 -4.09 14.01
N PHE A 202 1.23 -4.47 13.41
CA PHE A 202 0.63 -5.79 13.65
C PHE A 202 1.54 -6.94 13.22
N LYS A 203 2.25 -6.81 12.10
CA LYS A 203 3.27 -7.78 11.67
C LYS A 203 4.44 -7.87 12.66
N GLU A 204 4.91 -6.73 13.16
CA GLU A 204 5.92 -6.70 14.24
C GLU A 204 5.42 -7.44 15.48
N ILE A 205 4.18 -7.20 15.92
CA ILE A 205 3.57 -7.92 17.06
C ILE A 205 3.55 -9.43 16.81
N THR A 206 3.11 -9.87 15.62
CA THR A 206 3.10 -11.31 15.28
C THR A 206 4.48 -11.95 15.26
N THR A 207 5.51 -11.18 14.95
CA THR A 207 6.89 -11.68 14.81
C THR A 207 7.62 -11.69 16.16
N GLU A 208 7.49 -10.61 16.93
CA GLU A 208 8.23 -10.42 18.19
C GLU A 208 7.52 -11.04 19.40
N PHE A 209 6.18 -11.14 19.35
CA PHE A 209 5.35 -11.66 20.44
C PHE A 209 4.43 -12.80 19.98
N PRO A 210 4.93 -13.85 19.28
CA PRO A 210 4.11 -14.84 18.58
C PRO A 210 3.17 -15.66 19.49
N SER A 211 3.44 -15.70 20.81
CA SER A 211 2.61 -16.43 21.79
C SER A 211 1.59 -15.56 22.53
N SER A 212 1.45 -14.28 22.18
CA SER A 212 0.50 -13.38 22.83
C SER A 212 -0.90 -13.43 22.18
N ASP A 213 -1.93 -13.08 22.94
CA ASP A 213 -3.29 -12.97 22.42
C ASP A 213 -3.37 -11.87 21.34
N GLU A 214 -2.59 -10.80 21.49
CA GLU A 214 -2.48 -9.72 20.51
C GLU A 214 -1.90 -10.20 19.19
N ALA A 215 -0.90 -11.09 19.18
CA ALA A 215 -0.38 -11.68 17.96
C ALA A 215 -1.43 -12.53 17.24
N PHE A 216 -2.18 -13.34 18.00
CA PHE A 216 -3.32 -14.07 17.47
C PHE A 216 -4.37 -13.13 16.87
N ILE A 217 -4.80 -12.09 17.60
CA ILE A 217 -5.78 -11.11 17.10
C ILE A 217 -5.26 -10.38 15.85
N SER A 218 -3.96 -10.05 15.82
CA SER A 218 -3.31 -9.34 14.72
C SER A 218 -3.35 -10.15 13.43
N SER A 219 -3.08 -11.45 13.49
CA SER A 219 -3.06 -12.31 12.30
C SER A 219 -4.43 -12.39 11.60
N TYR A 220 -5.53 -12.24 12.33
CA TYR A 220 -6.88 -12.15 11.75
C TYR A 220 -7.22 -10.75 11.23
N LYS A 221 -6.66 -9.68 11.80
CA LYS A 221 -6.90 -8.30 11.38
C LYS A 221 -6.13 -7.94 10.10
N ILE A 222 -4.89 -8.43 9.95
CA ILE A 222 -4.01 -8.06 8.83
C ILE A 222 -4.66 -8.29 7.45
N PRO A 223 -5.31 -9.43 7.14
CA PRO A 223 -5.93 -9.65 5.83
C PRO A 223 -7.02 -8.62 5.48
N ASP A 224 -7.87 -8.24 6.43
CA ASP A 224 -8.91 -7.22 6.22
C ASP A 224 -8.28 -5.85 5.92
N TYR A 225 -7.22 -5.50 6.65
CA TYR A 225 -6.53 -4.24 6.45
C TYR A 225 -5.72 -4.21 5.15
N LEU A 226 -5.05 -5.31 4.76
CA LEU A 226 -4.42 -5.43 3.45
C LEU A 226 -5.43 -5.20 2.32
N PHE A 227 -6.59 -5.86 2.41
CA PHE A 227 -7.65 -5.73 1.41
C PHE A 227 -8.19 -4.30 1.32
N LYS A 228 -8.51 -3.65 2.45
CA LYS A 228 -8.98 -2.25 2.48
C LYS A 228 -7.92 -1.25 2.02
N THR A 229 -6.65 -1.52 2.31
CA THR A 229 -5.54 -0.70 1.82
C THR A 229 -5.44 -0.80 0.31
N ALA A 230 -5.54 -2.02 -0.24
CA ALA A 230 -5.57 -2.24 -1.68
C ALA A 230 -6.75 -1.51 -2.35
N GLU A 231 -7.96 -1.63 -1.81
CA GLU A 231 -9.12 -0.87 -2.29
C GLU A 231 -8.89 0.65 -2.25
N SER A 232 -8.27 1.15 -1.18
CA SER A 232 -7.92 2.57 -1.07
C SER A 232 -6.93 2.98 -2.17
N HIS A 233 -5.89 2.20 -2.41
CA HIS A 233 -4.94 2.43 -3.50
C HIS A 233 -5.63 2.45 -4.87
N ILE A 234 -6.53 1.51 -5.16
CA ILE A 234 -7.34 1.50 -6.39
C ILE A 234 -8.12 2.79 -6.56
N ASN A 235 -8.75 3.29 -5.48
CA ASN A 235 -9.53 4.53 -5.55
C ASN A 235 -8.65 5.78 -5.71
N THR A 236 -7.37 5.71 -5.36
CA THR A 236 -6.38 6.78 -5.59
C THR A 236 -5.60 6.65 -6.90
N GLY A 237 -5.85 5.61 -7.71
CA GLY A 237 -5.12 5.37 -8.96
C GLY A 237 -3.77 4.65 -8.79
N ASN A 238 -3.43 4.20 -7.58
CA ASN A 238 -2.19 3.50 -7.27
C ASN A 238 -2.33 1.98 -7.50
N TYR A 239 -2.62 1.56 -8.73
CA TYR A 239 -3.05 0.19 -9.03
C TYR A 239 -1.97 -0.88 -8.76
N LEU A 240 -0.70 -0.59 -9.06
CA LEU A 240 0.40 -1.52 -8.79
C LEU A 240 0.58 -1.80 -7.28
N GLN A 241 0.54 -0.75 -6.45
CA GLN A 241 0.61 -0.89 -4.99
C GLN A 241 -0.56 -1.73 -4.44
N SER A 242 -1.75 -1.57 -5.02
CA SER A 242 -2.90 -2.43 -4.70
C SER A 242 -2.61 -3.90 -5.04
N ILE A 243 -2.09 -4.17 -6.23
CA ILE A 243 -1.78 -5.54 -6.68
C ILE A 243 -0.76 -6.20 -5.74
N ASP A 244 0.30 -5.49 -5.35
CA ASP A 244 1.31 -6.01 -4.42
C ASP A 244 0.68 -6.43 -3.07
N LEU A 245 -0.18 -5.59 -2.50
CA LEU A 245 -0.87 -5.88 -1.23
C LEU A 245 -1.85 -7.06 -1.36
N LEU A 246 -2.54 -7.19 -2.50
CA LEU A 246 -3.44 -8.31 -2.75
C LEU A 246 -2.68 -9.62 -2.96
N ASN A 247 -1.54 -9.59 -3.64
CA ASN A 247 -0.64 -10.74 -3.74
C ASN A 247 -0.12 -11.15 -2.36
N GLU A 248 0.29 -10.18 -1.54
CA GLU A 248 0.70 -10.45 -0.16
C GLU A 248 -0.40 -11.15 0.65
N LEU A 249 -1.65 -10.67 0.54
CA LEU A 249 -2.81 -11.30 1.17
C LEU A 249 -2.97 -12.76 0.71
N ILE A 250 -2.88 -13.02 -0.60
CA ILE A 250 -3.05 -14.35 -1.17
C ILE A 250 -1.93 -15.31 -0.73
N GLU A 251 -0.69 -14.83 -0.74
CA GLU A 251 0.49 -15.65 -0.46
C GLU A 251 0.67 -15.93 1.03
N GLN A 252 0.52 -14.92 1.88
CA GLN A 252 0.80 -15.04 3.31
C GLN A 252 -0.43 -15.45 4.12
N TYR A 253 -1.63 -15.17 3.63
CA TYR A 253 -2.90 -15.39 4.35
C TYR A 253 -3.88 -16.23 3.53
N HIS A 254 -3.40 -17.32 2.93
CA HIS A 254 -4.16 -18.20 2.03
C HIS A 254 -5.44 -18.82 2.64
N GLU A 255 -5.55 -18.89 3.96
CA GLU A 255 -6.75 -19.36 4.68
C GLU A 255 -7.82 -18.29 4.85
N SER A 256 -7.54 -17.02 4.54
CA SER A 256 -8.49 -15.92 4.68
C SER A 256 -9.65 -16.05 3.70
N GLU A 257 -10.87 -15.80 4.18
CA GLU A 257 -12.08 -15.72 3.34
C GLU A 257 -11.99 -14.62 2.25
N LEU A 258 -11.05 -13.67 2.41
CA LEU A 258 -10.81 -12.58 1.45
C LEU A 258 -9.99 -13.01 0.24
N VAL A 259 -9.33 -14.17 0.25
CA VAL A 259 -8.46 -14.63 -0.86
C VAL A 259 -9.20 -14.68 -2.19
N SER A 260 -10.44 -15.19 -2.19
CA SER A 260 -11.26 -15.25 -3.40
C SER A 260 -11.59 -13.85 -3.94
N LYS A 261 -11.92 -12.91 -3.04
CA LYS A 261 -12.16 -11.50 -3.40
C LYS A 261 -10.88 -10.83 -3.90
N ALA A 262 -9.74 -11.10 -3.26
CA ALA A 262 -8.44 -10.54 -3.64
C ALA A 262 -8.02 -10.98 -5.04
N LYS A 263 -8.15 -12.28 -5.36
CA LYS A 263 -7.88 -12.81 -6.71
C LYS A 263 -8.69 -12.09 -7.79
N LYS A 264 -9.97 -11.83 -7.54
CA LYS A 264 -10.83 -11.08 -8.45
C LYS A 264 -10.39 -9.60 -8.56
N LEU A 265 -10.09 -8.98 -7.42
CA LEU A 265 -9.72 -7.57 -7.35
C LEU A 265 -8.37 -7.28 -8.01
N ILE A 266 -7.44 -8.25 -8.05
CA ILE A 266 -6.18 -8.14 -8.81
C ILE A 266 -6.47 -7.92 -10.30
N PHE A 267 -7.31 -8.76 -10.89
CA PHE A 267 -7.65 -8.62 -12.31
C PHE A 267 -8.33 -7.26 -12.58
N GLU A 268 -9.28 -6.86 -11.74
CA GLU A 268 -9.93 -5.55 -11.85
C GLU A 268 -8.94 -4.38 -11.71
N SER A 269 -7.90 -4.52 -10.88
CA SER A 269 -6.84 -3.53 -10.70
C SER A 269 -5.98 -3.40 -11.96
N TYR A 270 -5.53 -4.52 -12.54
CA TYR A 270 -4.82 -4.50 -13.83
C TYR A 270 -5.67 -3.84 -14.92
N MET A 271 -6.95 -4.17 -15.02
CA MET A 271 -7.82 -3.57 -16.04
C MET A 271 -7.99 -2.04 -15.87
N LYS A 272 -7.82 -1.50 -14.66
CA LYS A 272 -7.80 -0.04 -14.45
C LYS A 272 -6.46 0.57 -14.83
N GLU A 273 -5.34 -0.08 -14.47
CA GLU A 273 -3.99 0.32 -14.89
C GLU A 273 -3.88 0.36 -16.43
N ILE A 274 -4.30 -0.71 -17.10
CA ILE A 274 -4.28 -0.82 -18.57
C ILE A 274 -5.05 0.32 -19.23
N LYS A 275 -6.22 0.69 -18.67
CA LYS A 275 -7.00 1.83 -19.18
C LYS A 275 -6.26 3.15 -19.00
N ALA A 276 -5.63 3.38 -17.84
CA ALA A 276 -4.82 4.56 -17.61
C ALA A 276 -3.63 4.63 -18.59
N LEU A 277 -2.93 3.52 -18.82
CA LEU A 277 -1.83 3.44 -19.79
C LEU A 277 -2.29 3.74 -21.23
N ILE A 278 -3.48 3.27 -21.62
CA ILE A 278 -4.07 3.59 -22.93
C ILE A 278 -4.40 5.08 -23.05
N GLU A 279 -4.98 5.67 -22.00
CA GLU A 279 -5.31 7.11 -21.94
C GLU A 279 -4.05 7.98 -22.02
N ASP A 280 -2.94 7.52 -21.45
CA ASP A 280 -1.62 8.17 -21.52
C ASP A 280 -0.86 7.89 -22.83
N GLY A 281 -1.42 7.09 -23.75
CA GLY A 281 -0.78 6.72 -25.02
C GLY A 281 0.35 5.70 -24.90
N ARG A 282 0.53 5.07 -23.73
CA ARG A 282 1.53 4.02 -23.46
C ARG A 282 1.02 2.64 -23.88
N TYR A 283 0.64 2.52 -25.15
CA TYR A 283 -0.09 1.36 -25.68
C TYR A 283 0.66 0.03 -25.57
N LYS A 284 1.97 0.01 -25.84
CA LYS A 284 2.76 -1.23 -25.77
C LYS A 284 2.80 -1.78 -24.34
N GLU A 285 2.98 -0.89 -23.37
CA GLU A 285 2.96 -1.26 -21.95
C GLU A 285 1.58 -1.76 -21.53
N ALA A 286 0.51 -1.11 -22.00
CA ALA A 286 -0.86 -1.56 -21.77
C ALA A 286 -1.11 -2.98 -22.30
N LEU A 287 -0.56 -3.33 -23.47
CA LEU A 287 -0.69 -4.66 -24.08
C LEU A 287 0.10 -5.73 -23.31
N ASP A 288 1.32 -5.41 -22.87
CA ASP A 288 2.13 -6.31 -22.04
C ASP A 288 1.43 -6.59 -20.69
N GLU A 289 0.89 -5.55 -20.04
CA GLU A 289 0.11 -5.66 -18.81
C GLU A 289 -1.21 -6.42 -19.00
N TYR A 290 -1.89 -6.22 -20.14
CA TYR A 290 -3.12 -6.95 -20.45
C TYR A 290 -2.86 -8.45 -20.57
N ARG A 291 -1.79 -8.86 -21.26
CA ARG A 291 -1.40 -10.27 -21.32
C ARG A 291 -1.07 -10.82 -19.92
N LEU A 292 -0.36 -10.06 -19.10
CA LEU A 292 -0.07 -10.47 -17.73
C LEU A 292 -1.36 -10.69 -16.92
N ALA A 293 -2.32 -9.76 -17.04
CA ALA A 293 -3.62 -9.86 -16.38
C ALA A 293 -4.40 -11.10 -16.80
N GLN A 294 -4.42 -11.43 -18.11
CA GLN A 294 -5.06 -12.64 -18.63
C GLN A 294 -4.44 -13.92 -18.06
N ASN A 295 -3.10 -13.99 -18.03
CA ASN A 295 -2.39 -15.14 -17.44
C ASN A 295 -2.70 -15.33 -15.96
N ILE A 296 -2.81 -14.22 -15.21
CA ILE A 296 -3.17 -14.24 -13.79
C ILE A 296 -4.63 -14.68 -13.61
N ALA A 297 -5.56 -14.20 -14.44
CA ALA A 297 -6.97 -14.60 -14.41
C ALA A 297 -7.12 -16.12 -14.64
N LEU A 298 -6.42 -16.65 -15.65
CA LEU A 298 -6.39 -18.08 -15.95
C LEU A 298 -5.84 -18.89 -14.78
N LYS A 299 -4.67 -18.50 -14.25
CA LYS A 299 -4.04 -19.17 -13.10
C LYS A 299 -4.94 -19.17 -11.86
N ASN A 300 -5.68 -18.09 -11.64
CA ASN A 300 -6.53 -17.95 -10.47
C ASN A 300 -7.90 -18.62 -10.62
N ASN A 301 -8.20 -19.26 -11.76
CA ASN A 301 -9.54 -19.77 -12.11
C ASN A 301 -10.63 -18.72 -11.85
N THR A 302 -10.33 -17.44 -12.10
CA THR A 302 -11.38 -16.44 -12.06
C THR A 302 -12.33 -16.74 -13.21
N ASP A 303 -13.66 -16.75 -12.96
CA ASP A 303 -14.72 -16.93 -13.97
C ASP A 303 -14.74 -15.84 -15.09
N VAL A 304 -13.68 -15.04 -15.16
CA VAL A 304 -13.42 -14.03 -16.16
C VAL A 304 -12.86 -14.74 -17.39
N SER A 305 -13.73 -14.97 -18.38
CA SER A 305 -13.25 -15.39 -19.70
C SER A 305 -12.32 -14.30 -20.25
N ALA A 306 -11.05 -14.65 -20.41
CA ALA A 306 -9.98 -13.74 -20.83
C ALA A 306 -10.33 -12.94 -22.10
N ASN A 307 -11.14 -13.54 -22.98
CA ASN A 307 -11.49 -12.97 -24.28
C ASN A 307 -12.62 -11.93 -24.22
N ILE A 308 -13.33 -11.80 -23.10
CA ILE A 308 -14.43 -10.82 -22.97
C ILE A 308 -13.91 -9.38 -23.07
N TYR A 309 -12.64 -9.16 -22.71
CA TYR A 309 -12.07 -7.82 -22.62
C TYR A 309 -11.29 -7.41 -23.86
N ASP A 310 -11.05 -8.32 -24.81
CA ASP A 310 -10.24 -8.08 -26.01
C ASP A 310 -10.79 -6.89 -26.79
N GLU A 311 -12.08 -6.91 -27.09
CA GLU A 311 -12.75 -5.80 -27.78
C GLU A 311 -12.66 -4.49 -26.99
N SER A 312 -12.76 -4.54 -25.66
CA SER A 312 -12.73 -3.33 -24.83
C SER A 312 -11.35 -2.66 -24.73
N ILE A 313 -10.29 -3.43 -24.97
CA ILE A 313 -8.89 -3.00 -24.90
C ILE A 313 -8.35 -2.73 -26.30
N TYR A 314 -8.39 -3.72 -27.19
CA TYR A 314 -7.80 -3.62 -28.52
C TYR A 314 -8.46 -2.54 -29.39
N SER A 315 -9.79 -2.35 -29.31
CA SER A 315 -10.49 -1.29 -30.08
C SER A 315 -10.02 0.13 -29.74
N LYS A 316 -9.35 0.32 -28.60
CA LYS A 316 -8.81 1.62 -28.14
C LYS A 316 -7.36 1.84 -28.53
N ILE A 317 -6.72 0.85 -29.14
CA ILE A 317 -5.32 0.88 -29.53
C ILE A 317 -5.24 1.01 -31.05
N PRO A 318 -4.39 1.91 -31.59
CA PRO A 318 -4.21 2.03 -33.04
C PRO A 318 -3.81 0.71 -33.71
N PRO A 319 -4.38 0.36 -34.88
CA PRO A 319 -4.16 -0.92 -35.54
C PRO A 319 -2.70 -1.16 -35.96
N ASP A 320 -1.98 -0.09 -36.33
CA ASP A 320 -0.55 -0.19 -36.64
C ASP A 320 0.27 -0.63 -35.41
N ILE A 321 -0.10 -0.15 -34.21
CA ILE A 321 0.58 -0.52 -32.96
C ILE A 321 0.25 -1.96 -32.55
N LEU A 322 -1.02 -2.38 -32.71
CA LEU A 322 -1.42 -3.78 -32.50
C LEU A 322 -0.65 -4.71 -33.45
N SER A 323 -0.50 -4.31 -34.71
CA SER A 323 0.26 -5.07 -35.71
C SER A 323 1.73 -5.21 -35.31
N GLU A 324 2.38 -4.11 -34.94
CA GLU A 324 3.76 -4.13 -34.45
C GLU A 324 3.93 -4.99 -33.20
N TYR A 325 2.97 -4.93 -32.27
CA TYR A 325 2.98 -5.77 -31.06
C TYR A 325 2.85 -7.26 -31.40
N ALA A 326 1.89 -7.63 -32.24
CA ALA A 326 1.71 -9.02 -32.67
C ALA A 326 2.94 -9.57 -33.42
N ILE A 327 3.56 -8.76 -34.29
CA ILE A 327 4.82 -9.09 -34.95
C ILE A 327 5.93 -9.31 -33.91
N SER A 328 6.03 -8.45 -32.89
CA SER A 328 7.03 -8.64 -31.84
C SER A 328 6.84 -9.94 -31.06
N LEU A 329 5.59 -10.34 -30.79
CA LEU A 329 5.28 -11.63 -30.18
C LEU A 329 5.70 -12.81 -31.07
N THR A 330 5.50 -12.72 -32.39
CA THR A 330 6.01 -13.71 -33.36
C THR A 330 7.52 -13.86 -33.27
N LEU A 331 8.26 -12.74 -33.24
CA LEU A 331 9.71 -12.75 -33.14
C LEU A 331 10.21 -13.33 -31.80
N ASP A 332 9.46 -13.11 -30.73
CA ASP A 332 9.68 -13.71 -29.41
C ASP A 332 9.22 -15.18 -29.32
N LYS A 333 8.73 -15.77 -30.42
CA LYS A 333 8.19 -17.14 -30.52
C LYS A 333 6.97 -17.41 -29.63
N LYS A 334 6.23 -16.35 -29.26
CA LYS A 334 4.96 -16.44 -28.54
C LYS A 334 3.82 -16.55 -29.56
N TYR A 335 3.81 -17.65 -30.31
CA TYR A 335 2.97 -17.80 -31.49
C TYR A 335 1.46 -17.79 -31.19
N GLU A 336 1.02 -18.44 -30.11
CA GLU A 336 -0.40 -18.46 -29.71
C GLU A 336 -0.91 -17.06 -29.33
N ASP A 337 -0.14 -16.32 -28.53
CA ASP A 337 -0.46 -14.93 -28.17
C ASP A 337 -0.51 -14.04 -29.43
N ALA A 338 0.45 -14.22 -30.35
CA ALA A 338 0.48 -13.47 -31.60
C ALA A 338 -0.75 -13.76 -32.47
N ILE A 339 -1.13 -15.05 -32.60
CA ILE A 339 -2.33 -15.47 -33.34
C ILE A 339 -3.58 -14.81 -32.77
N HIS A 340 -3.73 -14.78 -31.45
CA HIS A 340 -4.89 -14.16 -30.80
C HIS A 340 -5.04 -12.68 -31.15
N VAL A 341 -3.95 -11.92 -31.14
CA VAL A 341 -3.97 -10.50 -31.56
C VAL A 341 -4.21 -10.38 -33.06
N PHE A 342 -3.59 -11.22 -33.88
CA PHE A 342 -3.79 -11.21 -35.33
C PHE A 342 -5.25 -11.51 -35.70
N ASP A 343 -5.89 -12.51 -35.08
CA ASP A 343 -7.30 -12.86 -35.29
C ASP A 343 -8.19 -11.63 -35.06
N TYR A 344 -7.93 -10.86 -34.00
CA TYR A 344 -8.61 -9.60 -33.76
C TYR A 344 -8.42 -8.58 -34.90
N ILE A 345 -7.18 -8.42 -35.39
CA ILE A 345 -6.85 -7.49 -36.49
C ILE A 345 -7.53 -7.92 -37.78
N PHE A 346 -7.51 -9.21 -38.14
CA PHE A 346 -8.15 -9.72 -39.35
C PHE A 346 -9.66 -9.48 -39.37
N ILE A 347 -10.31 -9.58 -38.21
CA ILE A 347 -11.77 -9.37 -38.08
C ILE A 347 -12.11 -7.88 -38.14
N ASN A 348 -11.38 -7.03 -37.43
CA ASN A 348 -11.78 -5.63 -37.20
C ASN A 348 -11.06 -4.61 -38.10
N TYR A 349 -9.89 -4.94 -38.63
CA TYR A 349 -9.05 -4.04 -39.44
C TYR A 349 -8.53 -4.74 -40.71
N PRO A 350 -9.42 -5.14 -41.64
CA PRO A 350 -9.04 -5.90 -42.82
C PRO A 350 -8.02 -5.19 -43.71
N ASP A 351 -7.99 -3.85 -43.72
CA ASP A 351 -6.99 -3.07 -44.49
C ASP A 351 -5.55 -3.26 -43.98
N SER A 352 -5.37 -3.71 -42.74
CA SER A 352 -4.05 -4.00 -42.15
C SER A 352 -3.59 -5.43 -42.42
N SER A 353 -4.48 -6.31 -42.91
CA SER A 353 -4.25 -7.75 -43.05
C SER A 353 -3.07 -8.11 -43.97
N GLU A 354 -2.89 -7.38 -45.08
CA GLU A 354 -1.84 -7.66 -46.06
C GLU A 354 -0.43 -7.54 -45.45
N LYS A 355 -0.22 -6.58 -44.54
CA LYS A 355 1.08 -6.35 -43.89
C LYS A 355 1.43 -7.43 -42.85
N ILE A 356 0.41 -8.05 -42.25
CA ILE A 356 0.58 -9.02 -41.16
C ILE A 356 0.41 -10.47 -41.60
N ALA A 357 -0.14 -10.71 -42.80
CA ALA A 357 -0.47 -12.04 -43.30
C ALA A 357 0.70 -13.02 -43.23
N GLY A 358 1.91 -12.58 -43.57
CA GLY A 358 3.07 -13.46 -43.52
C GLY A 358 3.51 -13.84 -42.11
N TYR A 359 3.41 -12.92 -41.14
CA TYR A 359 3.69 -13.24 -39.74
C TYR A 359 2.61 -14.14 -39.15
N TYR A 360 1.34 -13.93 -39.52
CA TYR A 360 0.25 -14.80 -39.09
C TYR A 360 0.38 -16.22 -39.63
N SER A 361 0.68 -16.38 -40.94
CA SER A 361 0.96 -17.69 -41.55
C SER A 361 2.12 -18.38 -40.86
N ALA A 362 3.20 -17.66 -40.55
CA ALA A 362 4.34 -18.20 -39.80
C ALA A 362 3.92 -18.73 -38.43
N CYS A 363 3.16 -17.94 -37.65
CA CYS A 363 2.68 -18.38 -36.35
C CYS A 363 1.78 -19.61 -36.45
N LYS A 364 0.82 -19.62 -37.38
CA LYS A 364 -0.09 -20.76 -37.59
C LYS A 364 0.67 -22.03 -37.93
N ILE A 365 1.61 -21.95 -38.86
CA ILE A 365 2.44 -23.09 -39.26
C ILE A 365 3.25 -23.62 -38.07
N GLU A 366 3.90 -22.73 -37.31
CA GLU A 366 4.70 -23.13 -36.14
C GLU A 366 3.83 -23.76 -35.05
N THR A 367 2.64 -23.23 -34.78
CA THR A 367 1.68 -23.83 -33.84
C THR A 367 1.17 -25.20 -34.34
N ILE A 368 0.93 -25.37 -35.64
CA ILE A 368 0.50 -26.65 -36.20
C ILE A 368 1.62 -27.70 -36.13
N LYS A 369 2.88 -27.31 -36.36
CA LYS A 369 4.06 -28.20 -36.28
C LYS A 369 4.29 -28.78 -34.89
N THR A 370 3.88 -28.08 -33.84
CA THR A 370 3.99 -28.56 -32.45
C THR A 370 2.80 -29.45 -32.03
N MET A 371 1.75 -29.50 -32.84
CA MET A 371 0.56 -30.34 -32.63
C MET A 371 0.59 -31.61 -33.50
N THR A 372 -0.37 -32.50 -33.29
CA THR A 372 -0.59 -33.63 -34.19
C THR A 372 -1.15 -33.12 -35.52
N PHE A 373 -0.49 -33.44 -36.63
CA PHE A 373 -0.92 -33.09 -37.98
C PHE A 373 -0.91 -34.28 -38.93
N ILE A 374 -1.68 -34.18 -40.01
CA ILE A 374 -1.69 -35.12 -41.13
C ILE A 374 -0.76 -34.56 -42.21
N PRO A 375 0.08 -35.37 -42.89
CA PRO A 375 0.85 -34.87 -44.02
C PRO A 375 -0.05 -34.21 -45.08
N LEU A 376 0.46 -33.19 -45.77
CA LEU A 376 -0.28 -32.59 -46.88
C LEU A 376 -0.62 -33.64 -47.94
N PRO A 377 -1.84 -33.59 -48.51
CA PRO A 377 -2.17 -34.38 -49.68
C PRO A 377 -1.18 -34.10 -50.81
N GLU A 378 -0.89 -35.14 -51.60
CA GLU A 378 0.07 -35.07 -52.70
C GLU A 378 -0.24 -33.91 -53.66
N ILE A 379 0.80 -33.12 -53.95
CA ILE A 379 0.74 -32.01 -54.91
C ILE A 379 1.21 -32.53 -56.26
N ILE A 380 0.30 -32.54 -57.24
CA ILE A 380 0.51 -33.17 -58.54
C ILE A 380 0.88 -32.11 -59.58
N TYR A 381 2.05 -32.25 -60.21
CA TYR A 381 2.41 -31.46 -61.39
C TYR A 381 1.49 -31.79 -62.58
N ARG A 382 1.00 -30.74 -63.26
CA ARG A 382 0.09 -30.87 -64.41
C ARG A 382 0.83 -30.63 -65.73
N PHE A 383 1.32 -29.41 -65.95
CA PHE A 383 1.96 -28.97 -67.19
C PHE A 383 2.67 -27.63 -66.99
N ASN A 384 3.46 -27.22 -67.99
CA ASN A 384 4.14 -25.92 -67.99
C ASN A 384 3.22 -24.78 -68.47
N ILE A 385 3.32 -23.61 -67.85
CA ILE A 385 2.67 -22.35 -68.22
C ILE A 385 3.71 -21.34 -68.69
N ARG A 386 3.27 -20.31 -69.43
CA ARG A 386 4.13 -19.21 -69.86
C ARG A 386 4.19 -18.11 -68.78
N ASP A 387 4.76 -18.45 -67.64
CA ASP A 387 5.12 -17.50 -66.58
C ASP A 387 6.56 -17.84 -66.14
N GLU A 388 7.46 -16.86 -66.17
CA GLU A 388 8.88 -17.09 -65.88
C GLU A 388 9.23 -16.84 -64.40
N ILE A 389 8.26 -16.36 -63.60
CA ILE A 389 8.47 -15.93 -62.21
C ILE A 389 7.57 -16.74 -61.27
N ASN A 390 6.32 -16.96 -61.64
CA ASN A 390 5.32 -17.57 -60.76
C ASN A 390 5.04 -19.03 -61.13
N PHE A 391 4.51 -19.75 -60.15
CA PHE A 391 3.81 -21.00 -60.39
C PHE A 391 2.31 -20.79 -60.21
N GLN A 392 1.54 -21.76 -60.69
CA GLN A 392 0.10 -21.80 -60.50
C GLN A 392 -0.30 -23.05 -59.72
N LEU A 393 -1.13 -22.92 -58.68
CA LEU A 393 -1.65 -24.03 -57.91
C LEU A 393 -3.17 -24.03 -57.89
N ASP A 394 -3.75 -25.11 -58.41
CA ASP A 394 -5.18 -25.37 -58.33
C ASP A 394 -5.49 -26.17 -57.07
N ILE A 395 -6.10 -25.53 -56.07
CA ILE A 395 -6.55 -26.21 -54.85
C ILE A 395 -8.03 -26.55 -55.00
N SER A 396 -8.37 -27.83 -54.94
CA SER A 396 -9.76 -28.32 -54.92
C SER A 396 -10.15 -28.73 -53.50
N ASN A 397 -11.10 -28.01 -52.91
CA ASN A 397 -11.70 -28.38 -51.63
C ASN A 397 -12.94 -29.25 -51.86
N ASN A 398 -12.79 -30.57 -51.81
CA ASN A 398 -13.91 -31.51 -51.93
C ASN A 398 -14.54 -31.87 -50.57
N THR A 399 -14.15 -31.17 -49.50
CA THR A 399 -14.64 -31.43 -48.14
C THR A 399 -15.95 -30.69 -47.86
N GLY A 400 -16.55 -30.97 -46.69
CA GLY A 400 -17.75 -30.30 -46.21
C GLY A 400 -17.49 -28.94 -45.55
N SER A 401 -16.23 -28.59 -45.30
CA SER A 401 -15.84 -27.44 -44.46
C SER A 401 -14.97 -26.46 -45.23
N VAL A 402 -14.93 -25.21 -44.78
CA VAL A 402 -14.00 -24.21 -45.33
C VAL A 402 -12.58 -24.59 -44.91
N ILE A 403 -11.63 -24.51 -45.83
CA ILE A 403 -10.21 -24.68 -45.53
C ILE A 403 -9.49 -23.34 -45.59
N ASN A 404 -8.66 -23.05 -44.59
CA ASN A 404 -7.70 -21.96 -44.61
C ASN A 404 -6.33 -22.56 -44.91
N VAL A 405 -5.72 -22.11 -46.00
CA VAL A 405 -4.39 -22.55 -46.44
C VAL A 405 -3.40 -21.43 -46.16
N TYR A 406 -2.41 -21.72 -45.33
CA TYR A 406 -1.34 -20.81 -44.94
C TYR A 406 -0.08 -21.17 -45.73
N PHE A 407 0.46 -20.20 -46.48
CA PHE A 407 1.75 -20.32 -47.15
C PHE A 407 2.78 -19.49 -46.41
N TYR A 408 3.97 -20.04 -46.23
CA TYR A 408 5.12 -19.34 -45.68
C TYR A 408 6.39 -19.67 -46.48
N GLY A 409 6.94 -18.65 -47.14
CA GLY A 409 8.16 -18.68 -47.94
C GLY A 409 8.67 -17.24 -48.11
N ASN A 410 9.08 -16.84 -49.32
CA ASN A 410 9.40 -15.43 -49.62
C ASN A 410 8.21 -14.47 -49.43
N THR A 411 6.99 -14.95 -49.68
CA THR A 411 5.75 -14.28 -49.29
C THR A 411 5.01 -15.15 -48.31
N GLY A 412 4.24 -14.52 -47.41
CA GLY A 412 3.34 -15.24 -46.55
C GLY A 412 1.91 -14.84 -46.85
N GLU A 413 1.12 -15.81 -47.28
CA GLU A 413 -0.20 -15.60 -47.87
C GLU A 413 -1.22 -16.56 -47.26
N ILE A 414 -2.47 -16.14 -47.24
CA ILE A 414 -3.57 -16.87 -46.60
C ILE A 414 -4.70 -16.99 -47.62
N TYR A 415 -5.12 -18.22 -47.88
CA TYR A 415 -6.17 -18.52 -48.85
C TYR A 415 -7.33 -19.24 -48.17
N LYS A 416 -8.51 -18.61 -48.18
CA LYS A 416 -9.75 -19.20 -47.68
C LYS A 416 -10.52 -19.84 -48.84
N ILE A 417 -10.77 -21.15 -48.77
CA ILE A 417 -11.37 -21.92 -49.87
C ILE A 417 -12.66 -22.60 -49.39
N ASN A 418 -13.78 -22.15 -49.94
CA ASN A 418 -15.12 -22.61 -49.57
C ASN A 418 -15.34 -24.10 -49.89
N PRO A 419 -16.25 -24.79 -49.17
CA PRO A 419 -16.57 -26.19 -49.43
C PRO A 419 -17.01 -26.44 -50.88
N LYS A 420 -16.55 -27.54 -51.46
CA LYS A 420 -16.91 -27.96 -52.84
C LYS A 420 -16.55 -26.94 -53.92
N THR A 421 -15.57 -26.08 -53.65
CA THR A 421 -15.06 -25.08 -54.61
C THR A 421 -13.61 -25.35 -54.96
N LYS A 422 -13.11 -24.60 -55.94
CA LYS A 422 -11.71 -24.60 -56.35
C LYS A 422 -11.16 -23.19 -56.28
N ALA A 423 -9.94 -23.05 -55.81
CA ALA A 423 -9.18 -21.82 -55.85
C ALA A 423 -7.99 -21.98 -56.80
N GLU A 424 -7.71 -20.92 -57.55
CA GLU A 424 -6.54 -20.80 -58.40
C GLU A 424 -5.60 -19.79 -57.75
N ILE A 425 -4.40 -20.26 -57.38
CA ILE A 425 -3.39 -19.48 -56.66
C ILE A 425 -2.21 -19.24 -57.59
N ILE A 426 -1.73 -18.01 -57.66
CA ILE A 426 -0.58 -17.61 -58.48
C ILE A 426 0.39 -16.85 -57.58
N ILE A 427 1.51 -17.48 -57.25
CA ILE A 427 2.55 -16.91 -56.37
C ILE A 427 3.94 -17.22 -56.92
N SER A 428 4.95 -16.49 -56.46
CA SER A 428 6.33 -16.65 -56.91
C SER A 428 6.84 -18.07 -56.68
N ALA A 429 7.62 -18.61 -57.61
CA ALA A 429 8.26 -19.91 -57.42
C ALA A 429 9.31 -19.87 -56.30
N ASP A 430 9.14 -20.72 -55.29
CA ASP A 430 10.05 -20.84 -54.15
C ASP A 430 9.77 -22.15 -53.36
N SER A 431 10.54 -22.35 -52.29
CA SER A 431 10.22 -23.29 -51.23
C SER A 431 9.19 -22.70 -50.27
N TYR A 432 8.11 -23.42 -50.02
CA TYR A 432 7.05 -23.02 -49.09
C TYR A 432 6.80 -24.08 -48.03
N GLU A 433 6.70 -23.64 -46.78
CA GLU A 433 5.97 -24.35 -45.75
C GLU A 433 4.48 -24.08 -45.95
N ILE A 434 3.66 -25.14 -45.95
CA ILE A 434 2.22 -25.03 -46.15
C ILE A 434 1.54 -25.70 -44.97
N ALA A 435 0.57 -25.01 -44.37
CA ALA A 435 -0.33 -25.61 -43.40
C ALA A 435 -1.79 -25.36 -43.77
N VAL A 436 -2.67 -26.27 -43.35
CA VAL A 436 -4.11 -26.19 -43.61
C VAL A 436 -4.91 -26.49 -42.35
N GLU A 437 -5.87 -25.61 -42.05
CA GLU A 437 -6.86 -25.77 -40.98
C GLU A 437 -8.27 -25.74 -41.57
N TYR A 438 -9.22 -26.42 -40.92
CA TYR A 438 -10.63 -26.45 -41.31
C TYR A 438 -11.45 -25.60 -40.32
N ASP A 439 -12.32 -24.70 -40.81
CA ASP A 439 -13.11 -23.79 -39.95
C ASP A 439 -14.00 -24.55 -38.95
N ASP A 440 -14.51 -25.73 -39.32
CA ASP A 440 -15.49 -26.49 -38.52
C ASP A 440 -14.87 -27.59 -37.65
N SER A 441 -13.56 -27.79 -37.69
CA SER A 441 -12.87 -28.85 -36.95
C SER A 441 -11.49 -28.42 -36.46
N ASN A 442 -11.35 -28.35 -35.14
CA ASN A 442 -10.07 -28.08 -34.48
C ASN A 442 -9.09 -29.26 -34.54
N ASP A 443 -9.46 -30.40 -35.13
CA ASP A 443 -8.65 -31.63 -35.05
C ASP A 443 -8.00 -32.03 -36.38
N ILE A 444 -8.49 -31.50 -37.52
CA ILE A 444 -7.91 -31.82 -38.82
C ILE A 444 -6.97 -30.69 -39.22
N ARG A 445 -5.67 -30.98 -39.21
CA ARG A 445 -4.61 -30.06 -39.63
C ARG A 445 -3.71 -30.77 -40.61
N HIS A 446 -3.36 -30.11 -41.71
CA HIS A 446 -2.32 -30.61 -42.60
C HIS A 446 -1.07 -29.75 -42.54
N TYR A 447 0.10 -30.38 -42.69
CA TYR A 447 1.37 -29.69 -42.84
C TYR A 447 2.31 -30.43 -43.81
N GLY A 448 3.14 -29.66 -44.50
CA GLY A 448 4.25 -30.17 -45.30
C GLY A 448 5.00 -29.05 -46.01
N GLU A 449 6.14 -29.43 -46.59
CA GLU A 449 7.05 -28.53 -47.28
C GLU A 449 7.10 -28.89 -48.76
N PHE A 450 7.05 -27.90 -49.64
CA PHE A 450 7.07 -28.13 -51.07
C PHE A 450 7.86 -27.06 -51.82
N VAL A 451 8.59 -27.48 -52.84
CA VAL A 451 9.34 -26.59 -53.73
C VAL A 451 8.59 -26.46 -55.04
N PHE A 452 8.14 -25.24 -55.34
CA PHE A 452 7.48 -24.94 -56.60
C PHE A 452 8.46 -24.30 -57.59
N GLU A 453 8.38 -24.74 -58.85
CA GLU A 453 9.21 -24.19 -59.92
C GLU A 453 8.40 -23.21 -60.79
N ALA A 454 9.07 -22.16 -61.26
CA ALA A 454 8.47 -21.16 -62.13
C ALA A 454 7.98 -21.79 -63.44
N GLY A 455 6.87 -21.29 -63.94
CA GLY A 455 6.30 -21.78 -65.21
C GLY A 455 5.69 -23.16 -65.11
N LYS A 456 5.37 -23.66 -63.91
CA LYS A 456 4.63 -24.91 -63.70
C LYS A 456 3.26 -24.67 -63.09
N ARG A 457 2.30 -25.51 -63.50
CA ARG A 457 0.97 -25.62 -62.87
C ARG A 457 0.88 -26.92 -62.08
N TYR A 458 0.41 -26.80 -60.84
CA TYR A 458 0.24 -27.88 -59.88
C TYR A 458 -1.24 -28.01 -59.50
N MET A 459 -1.61 -29.16 -58.95
CA MET A 459 -2.93 -29.41 -58.40
C MET A 459 -2.82 -30.08 -57.03
N GLN A 460 -3.64 -29.62 -56.09
CA GLN A 460 -3.84 -30.25 -54.79
C GLN A 460 -5.32 -30.50 -54.55
N ILE A 461 -5.65 -31.68 -54.02
CA ILE A 461 -7.03 -32.08 -53.75
C ILE A 461 -7.17 -32.43 -52.28
N PHE A 462 -8.03 -31.70 -51.58
CA PHE A 462 -8.46 -32.04 -50.22
C PHE A 462 -9.75 -32.86 -50.32
N ALA A 463 -9.66 -34.15 -49.98
CA ALA A 463 -10.79 -35.07 -49.96
C ALA A 463 -11.39 -35.16 -48.54
N PRO A 464 -12.68 -35.53 -48.40
CA PRO A 464 -13.26 -35.81 -47.09
C PRO A 464 -12.41 -36.84 -46.35
N ALA A 465 -12.09 -36.60 -45.08
CA ALA A 465 -11.41 -37.59 -44.26
C ALA A 465 -12.23 -38.89 -44.29
N VAL A 466 -11.63 -39.97 -44.79
CA VAL A 466 -12.19 -41.30 -44.62
C VAL A 466 -12.00 -41.61 -43.14
N LEU A 467 -13.10 -41.60 -42.37
CA LEU A 467 -13.11 -42.17 -41.03
C LEU A 467 -12.80 -43.67 -41.19
N GLU A 468 -11.54 -44.06 -40.96
CA GLU A 468 -11.17 -45.44 -40.66
C GLU A 468 -11.37 -45.75 -39.18
#